data_AF-A0A2I0IJL9-F1
#
_entry.id   AF-A0A2I0IJL9-F1
#
_cell.length_a   1.000
_cell.length_b   1.000
_cell.length_c   1.000
_cell.angle_alpha   90.00
_cell.angle_beta   90.00
_cell.angle_gamma   90.00
#
_symmetry.space_group_name_H-M   'P 1'
#
loop_
_entity.id
_entity.type
_entity.pdbx_description
1 polymer ?
#
loop_
_entity_poly.entity_id
_entity_poly.type
_entity_poly.pdbx_seq_one_letter_code
_entity_poly.pdbx_strand_id
1 'polypeptide(L)'
;MAYGAIPITVSDSKGYLVDEDGFDYMKITFLRDLKTQQRSLRDYSKTYARSKYYDEAKPWNERYDVAFPCASHNEIDHSDALHLVNSGCRLLIE
;
A
#
# COMPACT_ATOMS: atom_id res chain seq x y z
N MET A 1 -12.92 5.68 -8.57
CA MET A 1 -12.52 6.38 -7.33
C MET A 1 -13.65 7.30 -6.94
N ALA A 2 -14.19 7.21 -5.71
CA ALA A 2 -15.42 7.93 -5.34
C ALA A 2 -15.17 9.36 -4.82
N TYR A 3 -13.97 9.65 -4.30
CA TYR A 3 -13.69 10.90 -3.56
C TYR A 3 -12.36 11.59 -3.96
N GLY A 4 -11.80 11.29 -5.14
CA GLY A 4 -10.60 11.96 -5.67
C GLY A 4 -9.25 11.56 -5.07
N ALA A 5 -9.23 10.75 -4.00
CA ALA A 5 -8.00 10.19 -3.45
C ALA A 5 -7.34 9.20 -4.42
N ILE A 6 -6.00 9.19 -4.45
CA ILE A 6 -5.18 8.30 -5.27
C ILE A 6 -4.46 7.33 -4.33
N PRO A 7 -5.01 6.13 -4.08
CA PRO A 7 -4.31 5.10 -3.31
C PRO A 7 -3.10 4.62 -4.09
N ILE A 8 -1.91 4.73 -3.49
CA ILE A 8 -0.63 4.38 -4.13
C ILE A 8 0.05 3.16 -3.51
N THR A 9 -0.37 2.70 -2.33
CA THR A 9 0.21 1.52 -1.67
C THR A 9 -0.84 0.49 -1.24
N VAL A 10 -0.45 -0.79 -1.23
CA VAL A 10 -1.20 -1.88 -0.58
C VAL A 10 -0.22 -2.89 0.02
N SER A 11 -0.51 -3.41 1.21
CA SER A 11 0.34 -4.37 1.92
C SER A 11 -0.33 -5.73 2.11
N ASP A 12 0.49 -6.73 2.40
CA ASP A 12 0.10 -8.01 2.97
C ASP A 12 1.13 -8.44 4.03
N SER A 13 0.99 -9.65 4.57
CA SER A 13 1.90 -10.16 5.61
C SER A 13 3.35 -10.39 5.14
N LYS A 14 3.66 -10.27 3.84
CA LYS A 14 4.99 -10.51 3.27
C LYS A 14 5.66 -9.23 2.78
N GLY A 15 4.93 -8.11 2.70
CA GLY A 15 5.48 -6.85 2.23
C GLY A 15 4.41 -5.93 1.66
N TYR A 16 4.84 -4.95 0.87
CA TYR A 16 3.93 -4.00 0.24
C TYR A 16 4.29 -3.69 -1.20
N LEU A 17 3.28 -3.23 -1.93
CA LEU A 17 3.33 -2.82 -3.32
C LEU A 17 3.10 -1.31 -3.40
N VAL A 18 3.88 -0.63 -4.24
CA VAL A 18 3.73 0.78 -4.59
C VAL A 18 3.44 0.90 -6.07
N ASP A 19 2.42 1.67 -6.42
CA ASP A 19 2.09 2.08 -7.78
C ASP A 19 1.78 3.58 -7.78
N GLU A 20 2.76 4.39 -8.23
CA GLU A 20 2.66 5.86 -8.25
C GLU A 20 1.56 6.37 -9.19
N ASP A 21 1.14 5.57 -10.18
CA ASP A 21 0.01 5.91 -11.05
C ASP A 21 -1.34 5.69 -10.32
N GLY A 22 -1.31 5.11 -9.12
CA GLY A 22 -2.45 4.82 -8.28
C GLY A 22 -3.22 3.55 -8.67
N PHE A 23 -4.05 3.08 -7.74
CA PHE A 23 -4.92 1.92 -7.93
C PHE A 23 -6.32 2.33 -8.38
N ASP A 24 -6.57 2.24 -9.69
CA ASP A 24 -7.91 2.38 -10.27
C ASP A 24 -8.76 1.10 -10.09
N TYR A 25 -9.98 1.11 -10.62
CA TYR A 25 -10.90 -0.03 -10.51
C TYR A 25 -10.34 -1.32 -11.13
N MET A 26 -9.63 -1.23 -12.26
CA MET A 26 -9.08 -2.39 -12.95
C MET A 26 -7.91 -2.99 -12.17
N LYS A 27 -7.01 -2.13 -11.67
CA LYS A 27 -5.89 -2.53 -10.82
C LYS A 27 -6.36 -3.14 -9.50
N ILE A 28 -7.37 -2.54 -8.85
CA ILE A 28 -7.97 -3.09 -7.62
C ILE A 28 -8.62 -4.45 -7.89
N THR A 29 -9.34 -4.61 -9.01
CA THR A 29 -9.95 -5.89 -9.38
C THR A 29 -8.86 -6.96 -9.57
N PHE A 30 -7.78 -6.62 -10.26
CA PHE A 30 -6.66 -7.54 -10.43
C PHE A 30 -5.98 -7.91 -9.11
N LEU A 31 -5.78 -6.96 -8.19
CA LEU A 31 -5.27 -7.23 -6.85
C LEU A 31 -6.17 -8.20 -6.09
N ARG A 32 -7.50 -8.05 -6.18
CA ARG A 32 -8.46 -8.97 -5.57
C ARG A 32 -8.31 -10.38 -6.17
N ASP A 33 -8.22 -10.51 -7.48
CA ASP A 33 -8.03 -11.80 -8.14
C ASP A 33 -6.75 -12.50 -7.69
N LEU A 34 -5.64 -11.76 -7.59
CA LEU A 34 -4.38 -12.27 -7.03
C LEU A 34 -4.61 -12.83 -5.62
N LYS A 35 -5.31 -12.09 -4.76
CA LYS A 35 -5.54 -12.48 -3.37
C LYS A 35 -6.54 -13.62 -3.20
N THR A 36 -7.61 -13.66 -3.98
CA THR A 36 -8.55 -14.80 -3.99
C THR A 36 -7.86 -16.09 -4.41
N GLN A 37 -6.84 -16.01 -5.28
CA GLN A 37 -6.00 -17.13 -5.69
C GLN A 37 -4.78 -17.36 -4.77
N GLN A 38 -4.69 -16.64 -3.63
CA GLN A 38 -3.57 -16.69 -2.67
C GLN A 38 -2.19 -16.39 -3.30
N ARG A 39 -2.16 -15.62 -4.37
CA ARG A 39 -0.92 -15.18 -5.04
C ARG A 39 -0.28 -14.00 -4.32
N SER A 40 1.03 -13.85 -4.53
CA SER A 40 1.81 -12.74 -3.97
C SER A 40 1.46 -11.42 -4.65
N LEU A 41 1.52 -10.30 -3.92
CA LEU A 41 1.47 -8.96 -4.51
C LEU A 41 2.59 -8.73 -5.53
N ARG A 42 3.74 -9.42 -5.42
CA ARG A 42 4.84 -9.35 -6.39
C ARG A 42 4.40 -9.71 -7.81
N ASP A 43 3.38 -10.55 -7.95
CA ASP A 43 2.83 -10.90 -9.27
C ASP A 43 2.15 -9.72 -9.96
N TYR A 44 1.73 -8.69 -9.22
CA TYR A 44 1.15 -7.48 -9.79
C TYR A 44 2.14 -6.78 -10.73
N SER A 45 3.41 -6.71 -10.34
CA SER A 45 4.47 -6.05 -11.11
C SER A 45 4.79 -6.75 -12.43
N LYS A 46 4.32 -8.00 -12.65
CA LYS A 46 4.41 -8.67 -13.96
C LYS A 46 3.47 -8.05 -15.00
N THR A 47 2.35 -7.49 -14.55
CA THR A 47 1.37 -6.80 -15.40
C THR A 47 1.62 -5.31 -15.43
N TYR A 48 1.96 -4.71 -14.29
CA TYR A 48 2.20 -3.28 -14.14
C TYR A 48 3.67 -3.02 -13.80
N ALA A 49 4.53 -3.03 -14.83
CA ALA A 49 5.99 -3.01 -14.67
C ALA A 49 6.57 -1.74 -14.01
N ARG A 50 5.79 -0.65 -13.91
CA ARG A 50 6.19 0.58 -13.19
C ARG A 50 6.00 0.48 -11.68
N SER A 51 5.19 -0.47 -11.21
CA SER A 51 5.01 -0.71 -9.79
C SER A 51 6.26 -1.35 -9.17
N LYS A 52 6.42 -1.17 -7.86
CA LYS A 52 7.52 -1.74 -7.08
C LYS A 52 6.97 -2.55 -5.93
N TYR A 53 7.52 -3.73 -5.72
CA TYR A 53 7.22 -4.57 -4.56
C TYR A 53 8.43 -4.57 -3.61
N TYR A 54 8.16 -4.39 -2.32
CA TYR A 54 9.15 -4.37 -1.26
C TYR A 54 8.83 -5.50 -0.28
N ASP A 55 9.79 -6.42 -0.16
CA ASP A 55 9.71 -7.64 0.67
C ASP A 55 9.95 -7.29 2.14
N GLU A 56 9.22 -7.92 3.06
CA GLU A 56 9.39 -7.80 4.52
C GLU A 56 9.43 -6.35 5.02
N ALA A 57 8.62 -5.48 4.41
CA ALA A 57 8.59 -4.05 4.70
C ALA A 57 7.17 -3.52 4.80
N LYS A 58 7.04 -2.33 5.41
CA LYS A 58 5.78 -1.59 5.56
C LYS A 58 5.80 -0.32 4.69
N PRO A 59 4.64 0.21 4.25
CA PRO A 59 4.57 1.34 3.32
C PRO A 59 4.90 2.70 3.96
N TRP A 60 5.17 2.76 5.26
CA TRP A 60 5.18 4.03 6.01
C TRP A 60 6.26 5.03 5.59
N ASN A 61 7.30 4.57 4.90
CA ASN A 61 8.37 5.39 4.35
C ASN A 61 8.04 6.05 3.01
N GLU A 62 6.96 5.65 2.35
CA GLU A 62 6.52 6.26 1.10
C GLU A 62 5.97 7.67 1.34
N ARG A 63 6.04 8.53 0.34
CA ARG A 63 5.45 9.88 0.43
C ARG A 63 3.96 9.85 0.11
N TYR A 64 3.13 10.23 1.06
CA TYR A 64 1.68 10.33 0.92
C TYR A 64 1.09 11.35 1.90
N ASP A 65 -0.12 11.84 1.60
CA ASP A 65 -0.80 12.82 2.44
C ASP A 65 -1.60 12.19 3.60
N VAL A 66 -2.14 10.98 3.40
CA VAL A 66 -3.06 10.31 4.34
C VAL A 66 -2.72 8.81 4.44
N ALA A 67 -2.68 8.28 5.66
CA ALA A 67 -2.45 6.87 5.96
C ALA A 67 -3.71 6.16 6.49
N PHE A 68 -3.89 4.91 6.05
CA PHE A 68 -4.97 4.00 6.49
C PHE A 68 -4.37 2.65 6.91
N PRO A 69 -3.84 2.53 8.15
CA PRO A 69 -3.50 1.23 8.72
C PRO A 69 -4.75 0.35 8.83
N CYS A 70 -4.72 -0.82 8.18
CA CYS A 70 -5.89 -1.69 7.98
C CYS A 70 -5.52 -3.19 7.96
N ALA A 71 -4.28 -3.54 8.25
CA ALA A 71 -3.77 -4.90 8.17
C ALA A 71 -3.94 -5.69 9.48
N SER A 72 -3.61 -5.09 10.63
CA SER A 72 -3.69 -5.79 11.93
C SER A 72 -3.74 -4.84 13.13
N HIS A 73 -4.11 -5.36 14.30
CA HIS A 73 -3.95 -4.62 15.55
C HIS A 73 -2.47 -4.32 15.82
N ASN A 74 -2.17 -3.13 16.36
CA ASN A 74 -0.81 -2.63 16.59
C ASN A 74 0.07 -2.62 15.31
N GLU A 75 -0.52 -2.28 14.15
CA GLU A 75 0.21 -2.22 12.89
C GLU A 75 1.28 -1.11 12.85
N ILE A 76 1.04 -0.01 13.57
CA ILE A 76 1.96 1.13 13.70
C ILE A 76 2.68 1.05 15.05
N ASP A 77 4.01 0.98 15.00
CA ASP A 77 4.85 1.14 16.19
C ASP A 77 5.47 2.56 16.28
N HIS A 78 6.31 2.78 17.30
CA HIS A 78 6.96 4.07 17.50
C HIS A 78 7.85 4.49 16.32
N SER A 79 8.57 3.55 15.70
CA SER A 79 9.44 3.84 14.56
C SER A 79 8.63 4.14 13.30
N ASP A 80 7.52 3.43 13.10
CA ASP A 80 6.57 3.69 12.01
C ASP A 80 5.94 5.09 12.14
N ALA A 81 5.58 5.49 13.36
CA ALA A 81 5.06 6.83 13.63
C ALA A 81 6.07 7.94 13.25
N LEU A 82 7.36 7.73 13.49
CA LEU A 82 8.40 8.66 13.05
C LEU A 82 8.50 8.71 11.52
N HIS A 83 8.40 7.57 10.84
CA HIS A 83 8.40 7.51 9.37
C HIS A 83 7.21 8.25 8.77
N LEU A 84 6.01 8.05 9.33
CA LEU A 84 4.78 8.76 8.93
C LEU A 84 4.94 10.29 8.98
N VAL A 85 5.48 10.82 10.09
CA VAL A 85 5.69 12.26 10.23
C VAL A 85 6.73 12.76 9.22
N ASN A 86 7.83 12.03 9.04
CA ASN A 86 8.91 12.41 8.14
C ASN A 86 8.54 12.30 6.65
N SER A 87 7.59 11.42 6.30
CA SER A 87 7.13 11.23 4.91
C SER A 87 6.16 12.31 4.44
N GLY A 88 5.68 13.17 5.35
CA GLY A 88 4.72 14.23 5.07
C GLY A 88 3.27 13.83 5.29
N CYS A 89 3.02 12.69 5.95
CA CYS A 89 1.67 12.27 6.33
C CYS A 89 1.02 13.33 7.22
N ARG A 90 -0.19 13.76 6.85
CA ARG A 90 -0.95 14.79 7.56
C ARG A 90 -2.05 14.22 8.43
N LEU A 91 -2.54 13.04 8.08
CA LEU A 91 -3.67 12.41 8.74
C LEU A 91 -3.50 10.88 8.70
N LEU A 92 -3.75 10.26 9.84
CA LEU A 92 -3.86 8.81 9.98
C LEU A 92 -5.27 8.46 10.44
N ILE A 93 -5.88 7.46 9.83
CA ILE A 93 -7.26 7.01 10.11
C ILE A 93 -7.23 5.50 10.38
N GLU A 94 -7.61 5.11 11.60
CA GLU A 94 -7.78 3.71 12.08
C GLU A 94 -9.26 3.34 12.21
#